data_AF-X1J9B1-F1
#
_entry.id   AF-X1J9B1-F1
#
_cell.length_a   1.000
_cell.length_b   1.000
_cell.length_c   1.000
_cell.angle_alpha   90.00
_cell.angle_beta   90.00
_cell.angle_gamma   90.00
#
_symmetry.space_group_name_H-M   'P 1'
#
loop_
_entity.id
_entity.type
_entity.pdbx_description
1 polymer ?
#
loop_
_entity_poly.entity_id
_entity_poly.type
_entity_poly.pdbx_seq_one_letter_code
_entity_poly.pdbx_strand_id
1 'polypeptide(L)'
;MDSATLALGAIAGAFETGEYLSLDHTVRNFREQFRFPRLMDQRRYGEWAEEGKRTPGERAREVVQRLLDEHRAPPLPVEQTAKLDRIVARQGGRGS
;
A
#
# COMPACT_ATOMS: atom_id res chain seq x y z
N MET A 1 20.84 11.71 9.09
CA MET A 1 20.18 10.93 10.17
C MET A 1 19.96 11.89 11.32
N ASP A 2 18.71 12.11 11.72
CA ASP A 2 18.37 13.06 12.79
C ASP A 2 18.21 12.34 14.16
N SER A 3 18.11 13.12 15.24
CA SER A 3 17.97 12.60 16.61
C SER A 3 16.68 11.81 16.83
N ALA A 4 15.62 12.05 16.05
CA ALA A 4 14.41 11.25 16.12
C ALA A 4 14.68 9.85 15.53
N THR A 5 15.40 9.76 14.41
CA THR A 5 15.77 8.50 13.79
C THR A 5 16.63 7.62 14.73
N LEU A 6 17.45 8.25 15.59
CA LEU A 6 18.29 7.56 16.57
C LEU A 6 17.56 7.17 17.87
N ALA A 7 16.34 7.69 18.11
CA ALA A 7 15.45 7.31 19.21
C ALA A 7 16.06 7.36 20.64
N LEU A 8 17.09 8.17 20.88
CA LEU A 8 17.81 8.20 22.18
C LEU A 8 16.90 8.53 23.37
N GLY A 9 15.94 9.45 23.20
CA GLY A 9 14.96 9.77 24.23
C GLY A 9 13.96 8.65 24.51
N ALA A 10 13.63 7.84 23.49
CA ALA A 10 12.76 6.67 23.67
C ALA A 10 13.47 5.55 24.44
N ILE A 11 14.76 5.34 24.17
CA ILE A 11 15.60 4.37 24.90
C ILE A 11 15.66 4.75 26.38
N ALA A 12 15.84 6.03 26.70
CA ALA A 12 15.82 6.50 28.08
C ALA A 12 14.43 6.32 28.74
N GLY A 13 13.34 6.71 28.06
CA GLY A 13 11.98 6.58 28.62
C GLY A 13 11.52 5.12 28.81
N ALA A 14 11.97 4.20 27.96
CA ALA A 14 11.67 2.79 28.09
C ALA A 14 12.33 2.14 29.31
N PHE A 15 13.43 2.70 29.80
CA PHE A 15 14.06 2.22 31.04
C PHE A 15 13.15 2.42 32.26
N GLU A 16 12.38 3.51 32.29
CA GLU A 16 11.47 3.83 33.39
C GLU A 16 10.12 3.11 33.27
N THR A 17 9.59 3.03 32.05
CA THR A 17 8.25 2.45 31.78
C THR A 17 8.28 0.94 31.53
N GLY A 18 9.43 0.39 31.14
CA GLY A 18 9.61 -1.01 30.75
C GLY A 18 9.06 -1.35 29.36
N GLU A 19 8.62 -0.37 28.59
CA GLU A 19 7.97 -0.57 27.29
C GLU A 19 8.19 0.62 26.35
N TYR A 20 7.87 0.46 25.06
CA TYR A 20 8.10 1.51 24.06
C TYR A 20 6.82 2.00 23.39
N LEU A 21 5.70 1.30 23.54
CA LEU A 21 4.46 1.52 22.80
C LEU A 21 3.76 2.82 23.21
N SER A 22 3.77 3.19 24.50
CA SER A 22 3.09 4.40 24.99
C SER A 22 3.94 5.67 24.90
N LEU A 23 5.24 5.54 24.59
CA LEU A 23 6.15 6.67 24.51
C LEU A 23 5.75 7.62 23.37
N ASP A 24 5.80 8.93 23.63
CA ASP A 24 5.50 9.98 22.64
C ASP A 24 6.28 9.80 21.33
N HIS A 25 7.52 9.33 21.42
CA HIS A 25 8.34 9.01 20.27
C HIS A 25 7.69 7.96 19.37
N THR A 26 7.20 6.86 19.95
CA THR A 26 6.53 5.80 19.20
C THR A 26 5.22 6.30 18.64
N VAL A 27 4.39 6.98 19.43
CA VAL A 27 3.10 7.53 18.97
C VAL A 27 3.29 8.46 17.76
N ARG A 28 4.28 9.36 17.82
CA ARG A 28 4.55 10.33 16.74
C ARG A 28 5.01 9.66 15.46
N ASN A 29 5.87 8.65 15.54
CA ASN A 29 6.48 8.02 14.37
C ASN A 29 5.71 6.79 13.86
N PHE A 30 4.77 6.26 14.65
CA PHE A 30 4.07 5.00 14.35
C PHE A 30 3.47 5.00 12.94
N ARG A 31 2.73 6.05 12.57
CA ARG A 31 2.03 6.12 11.28
C ARG A 31 2.95 6.23 10.07
N GLU A 32 4.13 6.85 10.23
CA GLU A 32 5.09 7.04 9.14
C GLU A 32 5.97 5.80 8.93
N GLN A 33 6.32 5.11 10.01
CA GLN A 33 7.25 3.98 9.99
C GLN A 33 6.53 2.63 9.87
N PHE A 34 5.32 2.48 10.42
CA PHE A 34 4.55 1.25 10.24
C PHE A 34 3.86 1.23 8.88
N ARG A 35 4.46 0.46 7.98
CA ARG A 35 3.84 0.10 6.70
C ARG A 35 2.89 -1.07 6.94
N PHE A 36 1.59 -0.80 6.91
CA PHE A 36 0.58 -1.87 6.89
C PHE A 36 0.62 -2.59 5.55
N PRO A 37 1.05 -3.86 5.51
CA PRO A 37 1.17 -4.58 4.25
C PRO A 37 -0.22 -4.85 3.66
N ARG A 38 -0.42 -4.51 2.38
CA ARG A 38 -1.70 -4.76 1.70
C ARG A 38 -2.03 -6.25 1.55
N LEU A 39 -1.00 -7.08 1.39
CA LEU A 39 -1.13 -8.50 1.05
C LEU A 39 -0.80 -9.45 2.19
N MET A 40 0.10 -9.05 3.11
CA MET A 40 0.43 -9.90 4.25
C MET A 40 -0.59 -9.70 5.36
N ASP A 41 -0.97 -10.81 5.98
CA ASP A 41 -1.82 -10.84 7.15
C ASP A 41 -0.97 -11.08 8.38
N GLN A 42 -0.92 -10.11 9.29
CA GLN A 42 -0.14 -10.19 10.54
C GLN A 42 -1.02 -10.45 11.76
N ARG A 43 -2.30 -10.80 11.56
CA ARG A 43 -3.21 -11.11 12.66
C ARG A 43 -2.82 -12.41 13.34
N ARG A 44 -3.28 -12.57 14.58
CA ARG A 44 -3.11 -13.84 15.29
C ARG A 44 -3.82 -14.95 14.53
N TYR A 45 -3.32 -16.17 14.65
CA TYR A 45 -3.84 -17.32 13.93
C TYR A 45 -5.36 -17.50 14.08
N GLY A 46 -5.90 -17.35 15.29
CA GLY A 46 -7.33 -17.48 15.53
C GLY A 46 -8.16 -16.47 14.73
N GLU A 47 -7.76 -15.21 14.71
CA GLU A 47 -8.43 -14.14 13.95
C GLU A 47 -8.35 -14.39 12.44
N TRP A 48 -7.18 -14.81 11.93
CA TRP A 48 -7.02 -15.20 10.53
C TRP A 48 -7.87 -16.42 10.16
N ALA A 49 -8.01 -17.37 11.08
CA ALA A 49 -8.77 -18.59 10.88
C ALA A 49 -10.28 -18.35 10.82
N GLU A 50 -10.81 -17.52 11.73
CA GLU A 50 -12.22 -17.11 11.74
C GLU A 50 -12.58 -16.31 10.48
N GLU A 51 -11.62 -15.56 9.92
CA GLU A 51 -11.79 -14.84 8.65
C GLU A 51 -11.60 -15.70 7.38
N GLY A 52 -11.70 -17.01 7.52
CA GLY A 52 -11.71 -17.93 6.38
C GLY A 52 -10.33 -18.30 5.85
N LYS A 53 -9.26 -18.09 6.64
CA LYS A 53 -7.90 -18.60 6.34
C LYS A 53 -7.35 -18.15 4.98
N ARG A 54 -7.68 -16.93 4.57
CA ARG A 54 -7.32 -16.39 3.26
C ARG A 54 -5.81 -16.38 3.06
N THR A 55 -5.39 -16.91 1.92
CA THR A 55 -4.01 -16.90 1.46
C THR A 55 -3.61 -15.53 0.91
N PRO A 56 -2.30 -15.23 0.80
CA PRO A 56 -1.84 -14.00 0.15
C PRO A 56 -2.32 -13.86 -1.31
N GLY A 57 -2.46 -14.98 -2.03
CA GLY A 57 -2.93 -15.00 -3.42
C GLY A 57 -4.39 -14.60 -3.56
N GLU A 58 -5.26 -15.09 -2.68
CA GLU A 58 -6.68 -14.71 -2.65
C GLU A 58 -6.83 -13.22 -2.34
N ARG A 59 -6.10 -12.72 -1.35
CA ARG A 59 -6.07 -11.28 -1.04
C ARG A 59 -5.54 -10.43 -2.19
N ALA A 60 -4.51 -10.90 -2.90
CA ALA A 60 -3.99 -10.19 -4.07
C ALA A 60 -5.04 -10.10 -5.18
N ARG A 61 -5.80 -11.17 -5.42
CA ARG A 61 -6.88 -11.19 -6.40
C ARG A 61 -7.98 -10.18 -6.07
N GLU A 62 -8.40 -10.11 -4.80
CA GLU A 62 -9.37 -9.11 -4.33
C GLU A 62 -8.86 -7.67 -4.56
N VAL A 63 -7.60 -7.40 -4.23
CA VAL A 63 -6.98 -6.08 -4.44
C VAL A 63 -6.94 -5.71 -5.91
N VAL A 64 -6.57 -6.64 -6.80
CA VAL A 64 -6.56 -6.40 -8.25
C VAL A 64 -7.96 -6.09 -8.76
N GLN A 65 -8.96 -6.90 -8.38
CA GLN A 65 -10.34 -6.67 -8.81
C GLN A 65 -10.83 -5.29 -8.38
N ARG A 66 -10.62 -4.92 -7.12
CA ARG A 66 -10.97 -3.60 -6.60
C ARG A 66 -10.29 -2.48 -7.36
N LEU A 67 -8.99 -2.61 -7.63
CA LEU A 67 -8.24 -1.59 -8.38
C LEU A 67 -8.78 -1.42 -9.80
N LEU A 68 -9.15 -2.51 -10.48
CA LEU A 68 -9.73 -2.44 -11.82
C LEU A 68 -11.13 -1.77 -11.79
N ASP A 69 -11.92 -2.05 -10.76
CA ASP A 69 -13.28 -1.52 -10.63
C ASP A 69 -13.30 -0.02 -10.27
N GLU A 70 -12.40 0.39 -9.38
CA GLU A 70 -12.34 1.75 -8.83
C GLU A 70 -11.47 2.71 -9.66
N HIS A 71 -10.45 2.20 -10.37
CA HIS A 71 -9.55 3.07 -11.11
C HIS A 71 -10.27 3.78 -12.26
N ARG A 72 -10.14 5.12 -12.28
CA ARG A 72 -10.57 5.96 -13.39
C ARG A 72 -9.35 6.74 -13.87
N ALA A 73 -8.85 6.37 -15.04
CA ALA A 73 -7.76 7.10 -15.65
C ALA A 73 -8.23 8.52 -16.01
N PRO A 74 -7.42 9.57 -15.75
CA PRO A 74 -7.74 10.90 -16.22
C PRO A 74 -7.81 10.91 -17.75
N PRO A 75 -8.75 11.65 -18.36
CA PRO A 75 -8.87 11.71 -19.81
C PRO A 75 -7.60 12.32 -20.41
N LEU A 76 -7.19 11.77 -21.56
CA LEU A 76 -6.10 12.33 -22.33
C LEU A 76 -6.55 13.65 -23.00
N PRO A 77 -5.65 14.64 -23.13
CA PRO A 77 -5.85 15.79 -24.00
C PRO A 77 -6.30 15.39 -25.41
N VAL A 78 -7.25 16.14 -25.97
CA VAL A 78 -7.89 15.83 -27.25
C VAL A 78 -6.88 15.66 -28.39
N GLU A 79 -5.83 16.48 -28.43
CA GLU A 79 -4.77 16.38 -29.44
C GLU A 79 -4.03 15.05 -29.40
N GLN A 80 -3.83 14.50 -28.20
CA GLN A 80 -3.08 13.28 -27.95
C GLN A 80 -3.95 12.07 -28.32
N THR A 81 -5.23 12.09 -27.94
CA THR A 81 -6.22 11.10 -28.37
C THR A 81 -6.32 11.04 -29.89
N ALA A 82 -6.48 12.19 -30.56
CA ALA A 82 -6.55 12.25 -32.03
C ALA A 82 -5.28 11.73 -32.72
N LYS A 83 -4.10 11.98 -32.13
CA LYS A 83 -2.83 11.45 -32.64
C LYS A 83 -2.75 9.93 -32.47
N LEU A 84 -3.17 9.40 -31.32
CA LEU A 84 -3.23 7.96 -31.06
C LEU A 84 -4.17 7.26 -32.04
N ASP A 85 -5.36 7.81 -32.25
CA ASP A 85 -6.35 7.25 -33.20
C ASP A 85 -5.80 7.15 -34.62
N ARG A 86 -5.09 8.19 -35.10
CA ARG A 86 -4.41 8.17 -36.40
C ARG A 86 -3.34 7.09 -36.49
N ILE A 87 -2.57 6.87 -35.42
CA ILE A 87 -1.51 5.85 -35.38
C ILE A 87 -2.15 4.45 -35.38
N VAL A 88 -3.19 4.23 -34.56
CA VAL A 88 -3.91 2.96 -34.50
C VAL A 88 -4.57 2.64 -35.85
N ALA A 89 -5.24 3.60 -36.48
CA ALA A 89 -5.85 3.40 -37.80
C ALA A 89 -4.82 3.03 -38.90
N ARG A 90 -3.62 3.61 -38.83
CA ARG A 90 -2.52 3.29 -39.76
C ARG A 90 -1.97 1.87 -39.58
N GLN A 91 -2.01 1.31 -38.37
CA GLN A 91 -1.45 -0.02 -38.06
C GLN A 91 -2.52 -1.13 -38.06
N GLY A 92 -3.77 -0.80 -37.72
CA GLY A 92 -4.91 -1.72 -37.70
C GLY A 92 -5.35 -2.21 -39.08
N GLY A 93 -4.86 -1.60 -40.18
CA GLY A 93 -5.03 -2.13 -41.54
C GLY A 93 -4.07 -3.26 -41.93
N ARG A 94 -3.18 -3.71 -41.02
CA ARG A 94 -2.19 -4.77 -41.28
C ARG A 94 -2.41 -6.08 -40.52
N GLY A 95 -3.55 -6.25 -39.87
CA GLY A 95 -3.88 -7.47 -39.15
C GLY A 95 -5.37 -7.76 -39.16
N SER A 96 -5.87 -8.24 -40.31
CA SER A 96 -7.06 -9.08 -40.40
C SER A 96 -6.66 -10.40 -41.05
#